data_AF-A0A8K1FT77-F1
#
_entry.id   AF-A0A8K1FT77-F1
#
_cell.length_a   1.000
_cell.length_b   1.000
_cell.length_c   1.000
_cell.angle_alpha   90.00
_cell.angle_beta   90.00
_cell.angle_gamma   90.00
#
_symmetry.space_group_name_H-M   'P 1'
#
loop_
_entity.id
_entity.type
_entity.pdbx_description
1 polymer ?
#
loop_
_entity_poly.entity_id
_entity_poly.type
_entity_poly.pdbx_seq_one_letter_code
_entity_poly.pdbx_strand_id
1 'polypeptide(L)' 'TQLLIATKGIPELQQPKLLSPLLRDFLSCCLQTDEARRWSAQELLQHPFVTLAKPKSSLVPLIMTVKEWKEERRMRQHH' A
#
# COMPACT_ATOMS: atom_id res chain seq x y z
N THR A 1 25.30 2.12 -0.68
CA THR A 1 23.97 2.74 -0.60
C THR A 1 23.34 2.33 0.71
N GLN A 2 23.28 3.24 1.69
CA GLN A 2 22.74 2.94 3.02
C GLN A 2 21.22 2.74 2.91
N LEU A 3 20.73 1.55 3.23
CA LEU A 3 19.30 1.25 3.31
C LEU A 3 18.71 2.08 4.47
N LEU A 4 17.83 3.02 4.12
CA LEU A 4 17.18 4.03 4.97
C LEU A 4 16.28 3.46 6.10
N ILE A 5 16.40 2.17 6.42
CA ILE A 5 15.49 1.43 7.31
C ILE A 5 16.24 0.86 8.53
N ALA A 6 17.58 0.75 8.48
CA ALA A 6 18.35 0.02 9.50
C ALA A 6 18.46 0.71 10.88
N THR A 7 17.95 1.95 11.04
CA THR A 7 18.16 2.74 12.28
C THR A 7 16.89 3.24 12.98
N LYS A 8 15.67 3.04 12.45
CA LYS A 8 14.45 3.67 13.02
C LYS A 8 13.30 2.74 13.45
N GLY A 9 13.48 1.41 13.44
CA GLY A 9 12.38 0.50 13.78
C GLY A 9 11.26 0.55 12.73
N ILE A 10 10.06 0.07 13.09
CA ILE A 10 8.90 0.03 12.20
C ILE A 10 8.54 1.47 11.78
N PRO A 11 8.37 1.78 10.48
CA PRO A 11 7.94 3.10 10.05
C PRO A 11 6.65 3.51 10.74
N GLU A 12 6.68 4.61 11.49
CA GLU A 12 5.47 5.14 12.12
C GLU A 12 4.49 5.64 11.07
N LEU A 13 3.24 5.21 11.20
CA LEU A 13 2.15 5.69 10.37
C LEU A 13 1.81 7.12 10.81
N GLN A 14 1.87 8.08 9.89
CA GLN A 14 1.61 9.49 10.23
C GLN A 14 0.19 9.73 10.76
N GLN A 15 -0.82 9.00 10.25
CA GLN A 15 -2.22 9.19 10.61
C GLN A 15 -2.95 7.84 10.78
N PRO A 16 -2.59 7.04 11.80
CA PRO A 16 -3.07 5.66 11.95
C PRO A 16 -4.57 5.59 12.19
N LYS A 17 -5.18 6.64 12.77
CA LYS A 17 -6.63 6.72 13.01
C LYS A 17 -7.46 6.80 11.73
N LEU A 18 -6.87 7.27 10.61
CA LEU A 18 -7.53 7.29 9.31
C LEU A 18 -7.50 5.94 8.60
N LEU A 19 -6.66 5.02 9.07
CA LEU A 19 -6.55 3.69 8.50
C LEU A 19 -7.51 2.73 9.20
N SER A 20 -8.13 1.85 8.42
CA SER A 20 -8.99 0.82 8.99
C SER A 20 -8.20 -0.04 9.99
N PRO A 21 -8.85 -0.54 11.07
CA PRO A 21 -8.19 -1.45 12.00
C PRO A 21 -7.55 -2.66 11.30
N LEU A 22 -8.24 -3.23 10.30
CA LEU A 22 -7.72 -4.36 9.50
C LEU A 22 -6.48 -4.00 8.67
N LEU A 23 -6.42 -2.79 8.11
CA LEU A 23 -5.22 -2.36 7.36
C LEU A 23 -4.04 -2.16 8.31
N ARG A 24 -4.26 -1.60 9.50
CA ARG A 24 -3.20 -1.44 10.51
C ARG A 24 -2.66 -2.78 10.96
N ASP A 25 -3.54 -3.74 11.23
CA ASP A 25 -3.17 -5.10 11.61
C ASP A 25 -2.35 -5.79 10.51
N PHE A 26 -2.83 -5.73 9.26
CA PHE A 26 -2.11 -6.26 8.09
C PHE A 26 -0.70 -5.67 7.95
N LEU A 27 -0.55 -4.34 8.10
CA LEU A 27 0.75 -3.67 8.02
C LEU A 27 1.67 -4.10 9.15
N SER A 28 1.14 -4.39 10.34
CA SER A 28 1.95 -4.87 11.47
C SER A 28 2.55 -6.25 11.20
N CYS A 29 1.80 -7.15 10.55
CA CYS A 29 2.30 -8.46 10.10
C CYS A 29 3.38 -8.32 9.02
N CYS A 30 3.21 -7.37 8.09
CA CYS A 30 4.16 -7.12 6.99
C CYS A 30 5.48 -6.50 7.49
N LEU A 31 5.39 -5.56 8.41
CA LEU A 31 6.52 -4.72 8.85
C LEU A 31 7.20 -5.23 10.13
N GLN A 32 6.89 -6.46 10.54
CA GLN A 32 7.52 -7.09 11.69
C GLN A 32 9.04 -7.17 11.52
N THR A 33 9.80 -6.71 12.51
CA THR A 33 11.27 -6.65 12.47
C THR A 33 11.89 -8.02 12.75
N ASP A 34 11.29 -8.78 13.66
CA ASP A 34 11.66 -10.17 13.95
C ASP A 34 11.22 -11.09 12.80
N GLU A 35 12.19 -11.65 12.08
CA GLU A 35 11.93 -12.53 10.94
C GLU A 35 11.08 -13.74 11.31
N ALA A 36 11.25 -14.28 12.52
CA ALA A 36 10.48 -15.43 12.98
C ALA A 36 8.99 -15.11 13.22
N ARG A 37 8.67 -13.83 13.42
CA ARG A 37 7.29 -13.34 13.62
C ARG A 37 6.70 -12.70 12.35
N ARG A 38 7.51 -12.43 11.34
CA ARG A 38 7.06 -11.81 10.09
C ARG A 38 6.29 -12.85 9.28
N TRP A 39 5.07 -12.50 8.92
CA TRP A 39 4.22 -13.39 8.13
C TRP A 39 4.78 -13.55 6.71
N SER A 40 4.77 -14.78 6.24
CA SER A 40 5.04 -15.15 4.85
C SER A 40 3.94 -14.64 3.92
N ALA A 41 4.23 -14.60 2.61
CA ALA A 41 3.23 -14.24 1.61
C ALA A 41 1.99 -15.15 1.65
N GLN A 42 2.18 -16.45 1.92
CA GLN A 42 1.08 -17.42 2.01
C GLN A 42 0.17 -17.11 3.22
N GLU A 43 0.74 -16.75 4.36
CA GLU A 43 -0.03 -16.34 5.54
C GLU A 43 -0.74 -14.99 5.31
N LEU A 44 -0.05 -14.02 4.72
CA LEU A 44 -0.61 -12.70 4.41
C LEU A 44 -1.81 -12.77 3.44
N LEU A 45 -1.81 -13.72 2.51
CA LEU A 45 -2.95 -13.95 1.61
C LEU A 45 -4.22 -14.41 2.35
N GLN A 46 -4.08 -14.99 3.54
CA GLN A 46 -5.21 -15.41 4.38
C GLN A 46 -5.72 -14.28 5.29
N HIS A 47 -5.00 -13.16 5.37
CA HIS A 47 -5.36 -12.07 6.26
C HIS A 47 -6.68 -11.40 5.83
N PRO A 48 -7.62 -11.08 6.76
CA PRO A 48 -8.93 -10.51 6.43
C PRO A 48 -8.89 -9.25 5.55
N PHE A 49 -7.87 -8.41 5.72
CA PHE A 49 -7.67 -7.24 4.85
C PHE A 49 -7.54 -7.60 3.36
N VAL A 50 -6.82 -8.67 3.04
CA VAL A 50 -6.59 -9.11 1.66
C VAL A 50 -7.79 -9.87 1.11
N THR A 51 -8.44 -10.68 1.94
CA THR A 51 -9.62 -11.46 1.50
C THR A 51 -10.85 -10.58 1.25
N LEU A 52 -10.92 -9.39 1.85
CA LEU A 52 -11.93 -8.37 1.59
C LEU A 52 -11.63 -7.49 0.36
N ALA A 53 -10.60 -7.82 -0.43
CA ALA A 53 -10.23 -7.05 -1.61
C ALA A 53 -11.39 -6.96 -2.60
N LYS A 54 -11.61 -5.74 -3.13
CA LYS A 54 -12.56 -5.52 -4.20
C LYS A 54 -12.06 -6.15 -5.51
N PRO A 55 -12.95 -6.54 -6.44
CA PRO A 55 -12.54 -7.02 -7.75
C PRO A 55 -11.68 -5.99 -8.48
N LYS A 56 -10.72 -6.45 -9.30
CA LYS A 56 -9.84 -5.59 -10.12
C LYS A 56 -10.59 -4.53 -10.95
N SER A 57 -11.83 -4.80 -11.33
CA SER A 57 -12.69 -3.86 -12.05
C SER A 57 -12.97 -2.58 -11.27
N SER A 58 -12.88 -2.59 -9.92
CA SER A 58 -13.06 -1.39 -9.11
C SER A 58 -11.97 -0.34 -9.32
N LEU A 59 -10.84 -0.71 -9.96
CA LEU A 59 -9.75 0.21 -10.27
C LEU A 59 -9.94 0.97 -11.59
N VAL A 60 -10.90 0.55 -12.44
CA VAL A 60 -11.10 1.14 -13.78
C VAL A 60 -11.29 2.67 -13.73
N PRO A 61 -12.13 3.25 -12.85
CA PRO A 61 -12.31 4.70 -12.80
C PRO A 61 -11.01 5.44 -12.48
N LEU A 62 -10.23 4.94 -11.52
CA LEU A 62 -8.95 5.53 -11.13
C LEU A 62 -7.94 5.49 -12.29
N ILE A 63 -7.89 4.36 -13.02
CA ILE A 63 -7.01 4.20 -14.18
C ILE A 63 -7.38 5.21 -15.27
N MET A 64 -8.67 5.40 -15.54
CA MET A 64 -9.13 6.38 -16.53
C MET A 64 -8.74 7.81 -16.13
N THR A 65 -9.00 8.21 -14.88
CA THR A 65 -8.62 9.55 -14.37
C THR A 65 -7.12 9.81 -14.51
N VAL A 66 -6.27 8.84 -14.18
CA VAL A 66 -4.81 8.98 -14.33
C VAL A 66 -4.40 9.10 -15.80
N LYS A 67 -5.06 8.38 -16.72
CA LYS A 67 -4.79 8.48 -18.16
C LYS A 67 -5.17 9.85 -18.71
N GLU A 68 -6.33 10.36 -18.34
CA GLU A 68 -6.82 11.69 -18.72
C GLU A 68 -5.86 12.79 -18.24
N TRP A 69 -5.45 12.76 -16.96
CA TRP A 69 -4.49 13.71 -16.41
C TRP A 69 -3.13 13.66 -17.14
N LYS A 70 -2.68 12.47 -17.54
CA LYS A 70 -1.44 12.33 -18.32
C LYS A 70 -1.58 12.99 -19.70
N GLU A 71 -2.70 12.80 -20.37
CA GLU A 71 -2.93 13.38 -21.70
C GLU A 71 -3.12 14.90 -21.62
N GLU A 72 -3.87 15.41 -20.65
CA GLU A 72 -3.99 16.85 -20.42
C GLU A 72 -2.63 17.49 -20.15
N ARG A 73 -1.79 16.87 -19.31
CA ARG A 73 -0.44 17.36 -19.04
C ARG A 73 0.41 17.38 -20.31
N ARG A 74 0.26 16.37 -21.18
CA ARG A 74 0.95 16.31 -22.47
C ARG A 74 0.49 17.46 -23.38
N MET A 75 -0.81 17.69 -23.49
CA MET A 75 -1.37 18.78 -24.31
C MET A 75 -0.94 20.17 -23.83
N ARG A 76 -0.90 20.40 -22.52
CA ARG A 76 -0.43 21.67 -21.92
C ARG A 76 1.06 21.92 -22.12
N GLN A 77 1.87 20.89 -22.41
CA GLN A 77 3.31 21.04 -22.68
C GLN A 77 3.62 21.30 -24.16
N HIS A 78 2.65 21.09 -25.05
CA HIS A 78 2.78 21.36 -26.48
C HIS A 78 2.12 22.68 -26.93
N HIS A 79 1.59 23.46 -25.98
CA HIS A 79 1.22 24.88 -26.14
C HIS A 79 2.25 25.75 -25.43
#